data_AF-A0A0P0UZH5-F1
#
_entry.id   AF-A0A0P0UZH5-F1
#
_cell.length_a   1.000
_cell.length_b   1.000
_cell.length_c   1.000
_cell.angle_alpha   90.00
_cell.angle_beta   90.00
_cell.angle_gamma   90.00
#
_symmetry.space_group_name_H-M   'P 1'
#
loop_
_entity.id
_entity.type
_entity.pdbx_description
1 polymer ?
#
loop_
_entity_poly.entity_id
_entity_poly.type
_entity_poly.pdbx_seq_one_letter_code
_entity_poly.pdbx_strand_id
1 'polypeptide(L)' 'MSKSIPVATVAIGNAENAGLLAVRMLASRDPELGDKATECQHDLRDMVLEKAKRLEELGWEEYTKLYLKKH' A
#
# COMPACT_ATOMS: atom_id res chain seq x y z
N MET A 1 -13.98 -6.31 -22.13
CA MET A 1 -14.31 -7.55 -21.40
C MET A 1 -15.67 -8.05 -21.85
N SER A 2 -15.77 -9.32 -22.26
CA SER A 2 -17.05 -9.95 -22.53
C SER A 2 -17.80 -10.18 -21.22
N LYS A 3 -19.14 -10.03 -21.23
CA LYS A 3 -20.00 -10.14 -20.03
C LYS A 3 -19.74 -11.39 -19.16
N SER A 4 -19.24 -12.48 -19.75
CA SER A 4 -19.08 -13.77 -19.07
C SER A 4 -17.68 -14.04 -18.49
N ILE A 5 -16.67 -13.21 -18.78
CA ILE A 5 -15.28 -13.48 -18.35
C ILE A 5 -14.76 -12.25 -17.61
N PRO A 6 -14.76 -12.27 -16.26
CA PRO A 6 -14.23 -11.18 -15.47
C PRO A 6 -12.69 -11.24 -15.36
N VAL A 7 -12.08 -10.07 -15.26
CA VAL A 7 -10.66 -9.84 -15.00
C VAL A 7 -10.55 -8.72 -13.97
N ALA A 8 -9.90 -9.00 -12.85
CA ALA A 8 -9.65 -7.99 -11.83
C ALA A 8 -8.46 -7.12 -12.28
N THR A 9 -8.76 -5.96 -12.87
CA THR A 9 -7.74 -5.05 -13.43
C THR A 9 -7.15 -4.19 -12.32
N VAL A 10 -5.82 -4.04 -12.31
CA VAL A 10 -5.08 -3.11 -11.43
C VAL A 10 -4.39 -2.02 -12.25
N ALA A 11 -3.79 -1.04 -11.58
CA ALA A 11 -3.10 0.07 -12.24
C ALA A 11 -1.88 -0.38 -13.07
N ILE A 12 -1.57 0.38 -14.13
CA ILE A 12 -0.42 0.11 -15.01
C ILE A 12 0.88 0.17 -14.20
N GLY A 13 1.77 -0.82 -14.40
CA GLY A 13 3.04 -0.92 -13.69
C GLY A 13 2.91 -1.26 -12.19
N ASN A 14 1.72 -1.64 -11.72
CA ASN A 14 1.46 -1.85 -10.29
C ASN A 14 1.27 -3.33 -9.95
N ALA A 15 2.34 -4.11 -10.12
CA ALA A 15 2.36 -5.53 -9.78
C ALA A 15 2.18 -5.78 -8.27
N GLU A 16 2.62 -4.84 -7.43
CA GLU A 16 2.43 -4.90 -5.99
C GLU A 16 0.94 -4.95 -5.61
N ASN A 17 0.12 -4.06 -6.20
CA ASN A 17 -1.33 -4.09 -5.97
C ASN A 17 -1.99 -5.36 -6.54
N ALA A 18 -1.47 -5.95 -7.61
CA ALA A 18 -1.94 -7.26 -8.08
C ALA A 18 -1.67 -8.36 -7.05
N GLY A 19 -0.48 -8.37 -6.45
CA GLY A 19 -0.11 -9.29 -5.37
C GLY A 19 -0.99 -9.11 -4.14
N LEU A 20 -1.19 -7.88 -3.67
CA LEU A 20 -2.05 -7.60 -2.53
C LEU A 20 -3.50 -7.99 -2.79
N LEU A 21 -4.00 -7.78 -4.01
CA LEU A 21 -5.33 -8.25 -4.41
C LEU A 21 -5.44 -9.77 -4.34
N ALA A 22 -4.43 -10.50 -4.82
CA ALA A 22 -4.38 -11.95 -4.72
C ALA A 22 -4.38 -12.43 -3.26
N VAL A 23 -3.57 -11.81 -2.38
CA VAL A 23 -3.57 -12.11 -0.94
C VAL A 23 -4.94 -11.90 -0.33
N ARG A 24 -5.64 -10.80 -0.67
CA ARG A 24 -7.02 -10.56 -0.19
C ARG A 24 -8.01 -11.62 -0.66
N MET A 25 -7.85 -12.15 -1.88
CA MET A 25 -8.67 -13.26 -2.36
C MET A 25 -8.38 -14.55 -1.57
N LEU A 26 -7.12 -14.86 -1.30
CA LEU A 26 -6.71 -16.05 -0.53
C LEU A 26 -7.13 -15.96 0.93
N ALA A 27 -7.02 -14.78 1.54
CA ALA A 27 -7.42 -14.51 2.92
C ALA A 27 -8.90 -14.83 3.20
N SER A 28 -9.76 -14.88 2.18
CA SER A 28 -11.15 -15.34 2.33
C SER A 28 -11.27 -16.79 2.81
N ARG A 29 -10.21 -17.59 2.67
CA ARG A 29 -10.15 -19.00 3.06
C ARG A 29 -8.99 -19.33 3.99
N ASP A 30 -8.09 -18.38 4.21
CA ASP A 30 -6.93 -18.52 5.07
C ASP A 30 -6.86 -17.34 6.06
N PRO A 31 -7.34 -17.54 7.30
CA PRO A 31 -7.35 -16.49 8.31
C PRO A 31 -5.96 -15.93 8.64
N GLU A 32 -4.90 -16.75 8.57
CA GLU A 32 -3.53 -16.28 8.86
C GLU A 32 -3.07 -15.26 7.82
N LEU A 33 -3.43 -15.47 6.55
CA LEU A 33 -3.21 -14.47 5.49
C LEU A 33 -4.05 -13.21 5.71
N GLY A 34 -5.25 -13.34 6.27
CA GLY A 34 -6.10 -12.21 6.65
C GLY A 34 -5.46 -11.34 7.73
N ASP A 35 -4.90 -11.97 8.75
CA ASP A 35 -4.20 -11.27 9.84
C ASP A 35 -2.95 -10.55 9.31
N LYS A 36 -2.13 -11.22 8.50
CA LYS A 36 -0.96 -10.60 7.84
C LYS A 36 -1.34 -9.44 6.93
N ALA A 37 -2.44 -9.56 6.19
CA ALA A 37 -2.93 -8.48 5.33
C ALA A 37 -3.41 -7.27 6.15
N THR A 38 -3.94 -7.51 7.35
CA THR A 38 -4.36 -6.46 8.29
C THR A 38 -3.16 -5.79 8.94
N GLU A 39 -2.17 -6.57 9.38
CA GLU A 39 -0.91 -6.07 9.91
C GLU A 39 -0.20 -5.17 8.89
N CYS A 40 -0.09 -5.62 7.64
CA CYS A 40 0.48 -4.81 6.55
C CYS A 40 -0.25 -3.46 6.38
N GLN A 41 -1.58 -3.42 6.55
CA GLN A 41 -2.34 -2.16 6.49
C GLN A 41 -2.03 -1.24 7.68
N HIS A 42 -1.85 -1.80 8.88
CA HIS A 42 -1.44 -1.04 10.06
C HIS A 42 -0.03 -0.49 9.90
N ASP A 43 0.92 -1.29 9.40
CA ASP A 43 2.29 -0.84 9.16
C ASP A 43 2.35 0.32 8.15
N LEU A 44 1.55 0.24 7.08
CA LEU A 44 1.44 1.32 6.09
C LEU A 44 0.84 2.59 6.71
N ARG A 45 -0.20 2.46 7.54
CA ARG A 45 -0.79 3.58 8.28
C ARG A 45 0.26 4.23 9.18
N ASP A 46 0.96 3.43 9.97
CA ASP A 46 1.91 3.92 10.95
C ASP A 46 3.12 4.58 10.27
N MET A 47 3.57 4.05 9.13
CA MET A 47 4.58 4.68 8.28
C MET A 47 4.14 6.06 7.78
N VAL A 48 2.88 6.21 7.35
CA VAL A 48 2.34 7.50 6.88
C VAL A 48 2.22 8.48 8.05
N LEU A 49 1.76 8.05 9.21
CA LEU A 49 1.66 8.88 10.41
C LEU A 49 3.04 9.38 10.87
N GLU A 50 4.05 8.51 10.88
CA GLU A 50 5.43 8.89 11.21
C GLU A 50 5.98 9.90 10.20
N LYS A 51 5.72 9.69 8.90
CA LYS A 51 6.10 10.65 7.84
C LYS A 51 5.40 12.00 8.02
N ALA A 52 4.12 12.01 8.39
CA ALA A 52 3.35 13.23 8.65
C ALA A 52 3.89 13.98 9.87
N LYS A 53 4.17 13.29 10.97
CA LYS A 53 4.78 13.88 12.17
C LYS A 53 6.12 14.53 11.85
N ARG A 54 7.00 13.84 11.10
CA ARG A 54 8.27 14.42 10.66
C ARG A 54 8.10 15.65 9.78
N LEU A 55 7.07 15.67 8.92
CA LEU A 55 6.76 16.83 8.09
C LEU A 55 6.32 18.04 8.93
N GLU A 56 5.52 17.81 9.98
CA GLU A 56 5.09 18.85 10.92
C GLU A 56 6.26 19.41 11.74
N GLU A 57 7.16 18.55 12.21
CA GLU A 57 8.31 18.95 13.04
C GLU A 57 9.41 19.68 12.25
N LEU A 58 9.72 19.21 11.04
CA LEU A 58 10.81 19.76 10.22
C LEU A 58 10.38 20.93 9.32
N GLY A 59 9.08 21.03 9.02
CA GLY A 59 8.57 21.87 7.95
C GLY A 59 8.85 21.30 6.55
N TRP A 60 8.06 21.74 5.56
CA TRP A 60 8.08 21.18 4.21
C TRP A 60 9.41 21.38 3.48
N GLU A 61 10.10 22.49 3.70
CA GLU A 61 11.37 22.81 3.05
C GLU A 61 12.44 21.77 3.37
N GLU A 62 12.60 21.45 4.66
CA GLU A 62 13.62 20.52 5.10
C GLU A 62 13.20 19.07 4.84
N TYR A 63 11.91 18.75 5.02
CA TYR A 63 11.38 17.44 4.68
C TYR A 63 11.61 17.06 3.20
N THR A 64 11.38 18.01 2.28
CA THR A 64 11.59 17.82 0.85
C THR A 64 13.06 17.50 0.54
N LYS A 65 14.01 18.18 1.20
CA LYS A 65 15.45 17.89 1.03
C LYS A 65 15.83 16.48 1.46
N LEU A 66 15.22 15.97 2.53
CA LEU A 66 15.53 14.65 3.08
C LEU A 66 14.91 13.51 2.27
N TYR A 67 13.67 13.67 1.80
CA TYR A 67 12.89 12.55 1.23
C TYR A 67 12.63 12.65 -0.28
N LEU A 68 12.68 13.85 -0.87
CA LEU A 68 12.33 14.05 -2.29
C LEU A 68 13.54 14.33 -3.19
N LYS A 69 14.76 14.43 -2.64
CA LYS A 69 16.02 14.59 -3.43
C LYS A 69 16.48 13.34 -4.20
N LYS A 70 15.57 12.42 -4.53
CA LYS A 70 15.85 11.32 -5.44
C LYS A 70 15.20 11.60 -6.80
N HIS A 71 16.09 11.86 -7.77
CA HIS A 71 15.89 12.02 -9.23
C HIS A 71 15.69 13.45 -9.71
#